data_AF-A0A3G5BBB2-F1
#
_entry.id   AF-A0A3G5BBB2-F1
#
_cell.length_a   1.000
_cell.length_b   1.000
_cell.length_c   1.000
_cell.angle_alpha   90.00
_cell.angle_beta   90.00
_cell.angle_gamma   90.00
#
_symmetry.space_group_name_H-M   'P 1'
#
loop_
_entity.id
_entity.type
_entity.pdbx_description
1 polymer ?
#
loop_
_entity_poly.entity_id
_entity_poly.type
_entity_poly.pdbx_seq_one_letter_code
_entity_poly.pdbx_strand_id
1 'polypeptide(L)'
;AGIECLLYKYTDRTSLILGIPTVSKQKAGQSAVNNIVLLKNTLSNESTFKTVFGQLKEAVNDSLKNQNLPFRKMARHLSVQYNDEHMPLIHTVVSLNEIHSLQYKEDTATDTL
;
A
#
# COMPACT_ATOMS: atom_id res chain seq x y z
N ALA A 1 -4.02 4.88 6.90
CA ALA A 1 -4.30 5.32 8.27
C ALA A 1 -5.79 5.38 8.47
N GLY A 2 -6.53 6.23 7.75
CA GLY A 2 -8.00 6.28 7.83
C GLY A 2 -8.67 4.90 7.66
N ILE A 3 -8.31 4.16 6.60
CA ILE A 3 -8.83 2.80 6.38
C ILE A 3 -8.42 1.82 7.49
N GLU A 4 -7.19 1.88 8.00
CA GLU A 4 -6.74 1.00 9.09
C GLU A 4 -7.50 1.30 10.39
N CYS A 5 -7.72 2.57 10.71
CA CYS A 5 -8.53 2.98 11.86
C CYS A 5 -9.98 2.52 11.69
N LEU A 6 -10.54 2.61 10.48
CA LEU A 6 -11.88 2.10 10.18
C LEU A 6 -11.94 0.58 10.41
N LEU A 7 -11.06 -0.19 9.78
CA LEU A 7 -11.03 -1.65 9.94
C LEU A 7 -10.83 -2.05 11.41
N TYR A 8 -9.94 -1.36 12.13
CA TYR A 8 -9.76 -1.58 13.57
C TYR A 8 -11.08 -1.40 14.33
N LYS A 9 -11.80 -0.29 14.09
CA LYS A 9 -13.08 -0.01 14.77
C LYS A 9 -14.19 -1.00 14.47
N TYR A 10 -14.20 -1.58 13.27
CA TYR A 10 -15.26 -2.51 12.85
C TYR A 10 -14.91 -3.99 13.08
N THR A 11 -13.65 -4.33 13.37
CA THR A 11 -13.21 -5.73 13.50
C THR A 11 -12.51 -6.05 14.81
N ASP A 12 -12.20 -5.03 15.63
CA ASP A 12 -11.37 -5.12 16.85
C ASP A 12 -10.00 -5.79 16.65
N ARG A 13 -9.53 -5.88 15.39
CA ARG A 13 -8.24 -6.49 15.05
C ARG A 13 -7.10 -5.50 15.20
N THR A 14 -6.23 -5.75 16.17
CA THR A 14 -5.03 -4.95 16.43
C THR A 14 -3.96 -5.10 15.34
N SER A 15 -3.85 -6.26 14.68
CA SER A 15 -2.91 -6.46 13.57
C SER A 15 -3.65 -6.56 12.25
N LEU A 16 -3.34 -5.65 11.34
CA LEU A 16 -3.97 -5.56 10.02
C LEU A 16 -2.91 -5.70 8.93
N ILE A 17 -3.26 -6.42 7.86
CA ILE A 17 -2.45 -6.54 6.64
C ILE A 17 -3.24 -5.91 5.50
N LEU A 18 -2.65 -4.89 4.88
CA LEU A 18 -3.20 -4.18 3.73
C LEU A 18 -2.32 -4.41 2.50
N GLY A 19 -2.96 -4.70 1.37
CA GLY A 19 -2.32 -4.61 0.07
C GLY A 19 -2.38 -3.20 -0.49
N ILE A 20 -1.28 -2.69 -1.03
CA ILE A 20 -1.24 -1.46 -1.82
C ILE A 20 -0.70 -1.77 -3.22
N PRO A 21 -1.36 -1.28 -4.29
CA PRO A 21 -0.82 -1.44 -5.63
C PRO A 21 0.48 -0.64 -5.75
N THR A 22 1.46 -1.17 -6.48
CA THR A 22 2.70 -0.45 -6.74
C THR A 22 2.43 0.70 -7.71
N VAL A 23 2.86 1.91 -7.35
CA VAL A 23 2.78 3.07 -8.25
C VAL A 23 3.94 2.96 -9.23
N SER A 24 3.72 2.27 -10.35
CA SER A 24 4.71 2.16 -11.42
C SER A 24 4.82 3.48 -12.19
N LYS A 25 5.48 4.49 -11.61
CA LYS A 25 6.16 5.52 -12.41
C LYS A 25 7.45 4.92 -12.97
N GLN A 26 7.35 3.87 -13.79
CA GLN A 26 8.53 3.28 -14.41
C GLN A 26 8.70 3.86 -15.82
N LYS A 27 9.91 4.35 -16.08
CA LYS A 27 10.42 4.60 -17.43
C LYS A 27 10.16 3.35 -18.28
N ALA A 28 9.78 3.55 -19.54
CA ALA A 28 9.53 2.47 -20.49
C ALA A 28 10.62 1.39 -20.42
N GLY A 29 10.23 0.15 -20.07
CA GLY A 29 11.09 -1.03 -20.17
C GLY A 29 11.37 -1.82 -18.87
N GLN A 30 10.98 -1.34 -17.68
CA GLN A 30 11.00 -2.16 -16.47
C GLN A 30 9.56 -2.58 -16.11
N SER A 31 9.38 -3.87 -15.84
CA SER A 31 8.16 -4.39 -15.21
C SER A 31 8.41 -4.51 -13.72
N ALA A 32 7.47 -4.02 -12.91
CA ALA A 32 7.51 -4.26 -11.47
C ALA A 32 7.46 -5.77 -11.20
N VAL A 33 8.34 -6.25 -10.31
CA VAL A 33 8.36 -7.67 -9.90
C VAL A 33 7.03 -8.06 -9.21
N ASN A 34 6.39 -7.09 -8.53
CA ASN A 34 5.08 -7.27 -7.92
C ASN A 34 4.16 -6.10 -8.25
N ASN A 35 2.90 -6.43 -8.55
CA ASN A 35 1.84 -5.44 -8.74
C ASN A 35 1.28 -4.91 -7.42
N ILE A 36 1.51 -5.63 -6.31
CA ILE A 36 0.99 -5.30 -4.97
C ILE A 36 2.11 -5.50 -3.96
N VAL A 37 2.24 -4.56 -3.02
CA VAL A 37 3.06 -4.70 -1.82
C VAL A 37 2.17 -4.77 -0.59
N LEU A 38 2.62 -5.53 0.41
CA LEU A 38 1.90 -5.74 1.66
C LEU A 38 2.45 -4.85 2.76
N LEU A 39 1.55 -4.20 3.48
CA LEU A 39 1.82 -3.42 4.67
C LEU A 39 1.16 -4.10 5.86
N LYS A 40 1.96 -4.42 6.89
CA LYS A 40 1.45 -4.91 8.16
C LYS A 40 1.59 -3.81 9.19
N ASN A 41 0.48 -3.42 9.80
CA ASN A 41 0.46 -2.42 10.84
C ASN A 41 -0.18 -2.97 12.12
N THR A 42 0.22 -2.43 13.26
CA THR A 42 -0.34 -2.81 14.56
C THR A 42 -0.92 -1.59 15.24
N LEU A 43 -2.22 -1.62 15.49
CA LEU A 43 -2.97 -0.57 16.18
C LEU A 43 -3.31 -1.04 17.59
N SER A 44 -3.27 -0.10 18.53
CA SER A 44 -3.73 -0.27 19.90
C SER A 44 -4.73 0.81 20.26
N ASN A 45 -5.51 0.61 21.33
CA ASN A 45 -6.41 1.64 21.86
C ASN A 45 -5.67 2.91 22.34
N GLU A 46 -4.38 2.81 22.62
CA GLU A 46 -3.53 3.93 23.01
C GLU A 46 -2.95 4.69 21.81
N SER A 47 -3.06 4.12 20.60
CA SER A 47 -2.50 4.71 19.39
C SER A 47 -3.34 5.91 18.94
N THR A 48 -2.74 7.10 18.93
CA THR A 48 -3.39 8.27 18.32
C THR A 48 -3.36 8.16 16.79
N PHE A 49 -4.32 8.80 16.11
CA PHE A 49 -4.33 8.86 14.65
C PHE A 49 -3.01 9.41 14.08
N LYS A 50 -2.42 10.40 14.74
CA LYS A 50 -1.12 10.98 14.35
C LYS A 50 0.00 9.93 14.39
N THR A 51 0.03 9.10 15.43
CA THR A 51 1.01 8.02 15.57
C THR A 51 0.85 6.98 14.47
N VAL A 52 -0.39 6.51 14.25
CA VAL A 52 -0.71 5.54 13.18
C VAL A 52 -0.35 6.07 11.81
N PHE A 53 -0.65 7.35 11.53
CA PHE A 53 -0.29 7.99 10.27
C PHE A 53 1.23 8.09 10.07
N GLY A 54 1.98 8.43 11.13
CA GLY A 54 3.45 8.46 11.09
C GLY A 54 4.05 7.09 10.77
N GLN A 55 3.62 6.06 11.50
CA GLN A 55 4.05 4.68 11.29
C GLN A 55 3.74 4.20 9.87
N LEU A 56 2.54 4.49 9.37
CA LEU A 56 2.16 4.08 8.02
C LEU A 56 2.99 4.81 6.96
N LYS A 57 3.29 6.09 7.14
CA LYS A 57 4.12 6.86 6.21
C LYS A 57 5.51 6.23 6.06
N GLU A 58 6.13 5.82 7.17
CA GLU A 58 7.41 5.13 7.16
C GLU A 58 7.30 3.76 6.48
N ALA A 59 6.30 2.96 6.88
CA ALA A 59 6.07 1.64 6.31
C ALA A 59 5.85 1.67 4.79
N VAL A 60 5.07 2.64 4.29
CA VAL A 60 4.85 2.84 2.84
C VAL A 60 6.16 3.21 2.14
N ASN A 61 6.94 4.13 2.71
CA ASN A 61 8.21 4.56 2.11
C ASN A 61 9.20 3.39 2.01
N ASP A 62 9.34 2.61 3.08
CA ASP A 62 10.26 1.46 3.10
C ASP A 62 9.77 0.32 2.20
N SER A 63 8.46 0.10 2.14
CA SER A 63 7.82 -0.81 1.19
C SER A 63 8.14 -0.44 -0.27
N LEU A 64 8.03 0.84 -0.63
CA LEU A 64 8.33 1.32 -1.99
C LEU A 64 9.82 1.19 -2.34
N LYS A 65 10.74 1.43 -1.40
CA LYS A 65 12.19 1.17 -1.60
C LYS A 65 12.49 -0.30 -1.90
N ASN A 66 11.69 -1.21 -1.36
CA ASN A 66 11.87 -2.65 -1.46
C ASN A 66 10.86 -3.34 -2.41
N GLN A 67 10.21 -2.59 -3.30
CA GLN A 67 9.14 -3.08 -4.19
C GLN A 67 9.54 -4.26 -5.11
N ASN A 68 10.84 -4.46 -5.32
CA ASN A 68 11.39 -5.56 -6.13
C ASN A 68 11.52 -6.89 -5.36
N LEU A 69 11.19 -6.91 -4.07
CA LEU A 69 11.24 -8.13 -3.25
C LEU A 69 10.11 -9.09 -3.68
N PRO A 70 10.39 -10.34 -4.08
CA PRO A 70 9.34 -11.26 -4.52
C PRO A 70 8.23 -11.42 -3.49
N PHE A 71 6.97 -11.38 -3.94
CA PHE A 71 5.78 -11.46 -3.09
C PHE A 71 5.84 -12.60 -2.06
N ARG A 72 6.30 -13.78 -2.48
CA ARG A 72 6.42 -14.95 -1.59
C ARG A 72 7.33 -14.69 -0.38
N LYS A 73 8.39 -13.89 -0.55
CA LYS A 73 9.27 -13.48 0.57
C LYS A 73 8.54 -12.51 1.50
N MET A 74 7.84 -11.52 0.94
CA MET A 74 7.03 -10.57 1.71
C MET A 74 5.98 -11.28 2.57
N ALA A 75 5.17 -12.14 1.96
CA ALA A 75 4.11 -12.87 2.65
C ALA A 75 4.64 -13.77 3.78
N ARG A 76 5.80 -14.41 3.56
CA ARG A 76 6.47 -15.21 4.59
C ARG A 76 6.91 -14.36 5.79
N HIS A 77 7.60 -13.25 5.55
CA HIS A 77 8.10 -12.39 6.64
C HIS A 77 6.97 -11.71 7.42
N LEU A 78 5.86 -11.40 6.76
CA LEU A 78 4.69 -10.78 7.41
C LEU A 78 3.77 -11.78 8.13
N SER A 79 4.07 -13.09 8.03
CA SER A 79 3.24 -14.17 8.56
C SER A 79 1.80 -14.12 8.03
N VAL A 80 1.66 -13.88 6.72
CA VAL A 80 0.37 -13.90 6.03
C VAL A 80 -0.19 -15.33 6.08
N GLN A 81 -1.47 -15.48 6.39
CA GLN A 81 -2.14 -16.79 6.35
C GLN A 81 -2.33 -17.25 4.90
N TYR A 82 -2.35 -18.56 4.68
CA TYR A 82 -2.59 -19.15 3.37
C TYR A 82 -3.92 -19.92 3.40
N ASN A 83 -4.64 -19.92 2.29
CA ASN A 83 -5.79 -20.81 2.11
C ASN A 83 -5.34 -22.24 1.73
N ASP A 84 -6.31 -23.14 1.55
CA ASP A 84 -6.05 -24.55 1.21
C ASP A 84 -5.33 -24.70 -0.16
N GLU A 85 -5.54 -23.75 -1.06
CA GLU A 85 -4.86 -23.66 -2.37
C GLU A 85 -3.47 -23.05 -2.31
N HIS A 86 -2.91 -22.84 -1.11
CA HIS A 86 -1.61 -22.21 -0.88
C HIS A 86 -1.49 -20.78 -1.43
N MET A 87 -2.61 -20.05 -1.48
CA MET A 87 -2.65 -18.64 -1.82
C MET A 87 -2.64 -17.75 -0.57
N PRO A 88 -1.85 -16.66 -0.58
CA PRO A 88 -1.79 -15.69 0.52
C PRO A 88 -3.14 -14.98 0.70
N LEU A 89 -3.69 -15.02 1.91
CA LEU A 89 -4.95 -14.35 2.25
C LEU A 89 -4.70 -12.85 2.48
N ILE A 90 -5.10 -12.04 1.51
CA ILE A 90 -5.14 -10.59 1.60
C ILE A 90 -6.60 -10.17 1.72
N HIS A 91 -7.02 -9.74 2.92
CA HIS A 91 -8.41 -9.40 3.16
C HIS A 91 -8.80 -8.02 2.64
N THR A 92 -7.84 -7.11 2.47
CA THR A 92 -8.13 -5.75 2.02
C THR A 92 -6.99 -5.19 1.18
N VAL A 93 -7.37 -4.60 0.04
CA VAL A 93 -6.48 -3.84 -0.84
C VAL A 93 -7.00 -2.42 -0.92
N VAL A 94 -6.10 -1.45 -0.78
CA VAL A 94 -6.43 -0.02 -0.87
C VAL A 94 -5.68 0.56 -2.06
N SER A 95 -6.44 1.07 -3.04
CA SER A 95 -5.91 1.76 -4.21
C SER A 95 -6.35 3.22 -4.19
N LEU A 96 -5.50 4.11 -4.67
CA LEU A 96 -5.81 5.52 -4.90
C LEU A 96 -5.50 5.83 -6.36
N ASN A 97 -6.50 6.33 -7.08
CA ASN A 97 -6.31 6.83 -8.44
C ASN A 97 -6.57 8.34 -8.46
N GLU A 98 -5.78 9.08 -9.24
CA GLU A 98 -6.00 10.52 -9.43
C GLU A 98 -7.27 10.74 -10.25
N ILE A 99 -8.12 11.68 -9.82
CA ILE A 99 -9.34 12.05 -10.55
C ILE A 99 -9.06 13.00 -11.73
N HIS A 100 -7.90 13.64 -11.73
CA HIS A 100 -7.46 14.55 -12.79
C HIS A 100 -6.35 13.88 -13.61
N SER A 101 -6.49 13.85 -14.93
CA SER A 101 -5.40 13.49 -15.83
C SER A 101 -4.35 14.60 -15.83
N LEU A 102 -3.06 14.26 -15.82
CA LEU A 102 -1.95 15.22 -15.90
C LEU A 102 -1.95 16.10 -17.17
N GLN A 103 -2.86 15.85 -18.11
CA GLN A 103 -3.06 16.57 -19.37
C GLN A 103 -3.21 18.09 -19.17
N TYR A 104 -3.78 18.54 -18.04
CA TYR A 104 -3.89 19.97 -17.72
C TYR A 104 -2.52 20.69 -17.63
N LYS A 105 -1.41 19.97 -17.35
CA LYS A 105 -0.07 20.57 -17.34
C LYS A 105 0.45 20.86 -18.74
N GLU A 106 0.08 20.05 -19.72
CA GLU A 106 0.48 20.23 -21.12
C GLU A 106 -0.29 21.40 -21.76
N ASP A 107 -1.57 21.56 -21.41
CA ASP A 107 -2.41 22.67 -21.86
C ASP A 107 -1.87 24.03 -21.38
N THR A 108 -1.44 24.13 -20.11
CA THR A 108 -0.85 25.37 -19.57
C THR A 108 0.53 25.71 -20.15
N ALA A 109 1.30 24.72 -20.59
CA ALA A 109 2.61 24.94 -21.18
C ALA A 109 2.50 25.45 -22.63
N THR A 110 1.49 24.96 -23.36
CA THR A 110 1.22 25.36 -24.75
C THR A 110 0.68 26.79 -24.86
N ASP A 111 -0.06 27.26 -23.85
CA ASP A 111 -0.60 28.63 -23.78
C ASP A 111 0.46 29.69 -23.41
N THR A 112 1.65 29.27 -22.96
CA THR A 112 2.77 30.15 -22.61
C THR A 112 3.86 30.25 -23.70
N LEU A 113 3.63 29.66 -24.88
CA LEU A 113 4.53 29.73 -26.05
C LEU A 113 3.98 30.65 -27.14
#